data_AF-A0A5J4SZJ3-F1
#
_entry.id   AF-A0A5J4SZJ3-F1
#
_cell.length_a   1.000
_cell.length_b   1.000
_cell.length_c   1.000
_cell.angle_alpha   90.00
_cell.angle_beta   90.00
_cell.angle_gamma   90.00
#
_symmetry.space_group_name_H-M   'P 1'
#
loop_
_entity.id
_entity.type
_entity.pdbx_description
1 polymer ?
#
loop_
_entity_poly.entity_id
_entity_poly.type
_entity_poly.pdbx_seq_one_letter_code
_entity_poly.pdbx_strand_id
1 'polypeptide(L)'
;MFRDSSYDVWIAITITHTYFDTKSCDLTLEPSLETMDVLKKSGMLFRQYDTCTWVLLKPVDEERIRTEMFFEDASYTLRFELKNRIPEFYYYTQKEVATPKESNWKCSYVGKNGIFSRLEILATKELLAKKDTIKLMFESKTKFWEYLLIPKTTSEKVTVRMFEYKNQFSFIFAGLTDVPGEQRPAFRFVTDKEIKLKEAYDFKISLWKVTDYGEQLLSDNIRYPQPHSASLFDNENIITGYYYF
;
A
#
# COMPACT_ATOMS: atom_id res chain seq x y z
N MET A 1 -2.46 19.62 21.41
CA MET A 1 -3.75 20.20 20.97
C MET A 1 -3.57 21.71 20.86
N PHE A 2 -3.06 22.20 19.73
CA PHE A 2 -2.96 23.64 19.46
C PHE A 2 -4.08 23.99 18.48
N ARG A 3 -5.17 24.56 18.99
CA ARG A 3 -6.06 25.36 18.14
C ARG A 3 -5.38 26.70 17.99
N ASP A 4 -4.82 26.93 16.81
CA ASP A 4 -4.42 28.26 16.39
C ASP A 4 -5.73 29.04 16.23
N SER A 5 -6.05 29.98 17.12
CA SER A 5 -7.36 30.66 17.18
C SER A 5 -7.69 31.43 15.90
N SER A 6 -6.69 31.65 15.05
CA SER A 6 -6.79 32.38 13.79
C SER A 6 -7.11 31.49 12.58
N TYR A 7 -7.13 30.15 12.74
CA TYR A 7 -7.34 29.22 11.63
C TYR A 7 -8.37 28.13 11.95
N ASP A 8 -9.21 27.84 10.95
CA ASP A 8 -10.23 26.81 10.97
C ASP A 8 -9.92 25.71 9.95
N VAL A 9 -10.16 24.44 10.30
CA VAL A 9 -10.03 23.34 9.34
C VAL A 9 -11.12 23.46 8.28
N TRP A 10 -10.69 23.60 7.02
CA TRP A 10 -11.58 23.60 5.85
C TRP A 10 -11.75 22.18 5.29
N ILE A 11 -10.63 21.55 4.92
CA ILE A 11 -10.63 20.19 4.35
C ILE A 11 -9.65 19.34 5.15
N ALA A 12 -10.12 18.18 5.61
CA ALA A 12 -9.26 17.11 6.12
C ALA A 12 -9.07 16.04 5.04
N ILE A 13 -7.83 15.69 4.74
CA ILE A 13 -7.47 14.64 3.78
C ILE A 13 -6.87 13.49 4.57
N THR A 14 -7.61 12.39 4.66
CA THR A 14 -7.17 11.17 5.37
C THR A 14 -6.80 10.12 4.34
N ILE A 15 -5.59 9.57 4.46
CA ILE A 15 -5.11 8.47 3.63
C ILE A 15 -5.17 7.18 4.45
N THR A 16 -5.70 6.12 3.88
CA THR A 16 -5.77 4.80 4.49
C THR A 16 -5.33 3.75 3.48
N HIS A 17 -4.82 2.62 3.96
CA HIS A 17 -4.40 1.54 3.11
C HIS A 17 -4.69 0.18 3.74
N THR A 18 -5.30 -0.75 2.99
CA THR A 18 -5.68 -2.08 3.50
C THR A 18 -4.51 -3.05 3.76
N TYR A 19 -3.26 -2.61 3.56
CA TYR A 19 -2.06 -3.41 3.81
C TYR A 19 -1.67 -3.36 5.29
N PHE A 20 -1.89 -2.21 5.94
CA PHE A 20 -1.57 -2.01 7.35
C PHE A 20 -2.78 -2.34 8.22
N ASP A 21 -2.54 -3.04 9.33
CA ASP A 21 -3.56 -3.26 10.36
C ASP A 21 -3.67 -2.06 11.33
N THR A 22 -2.72 -1.11 11.25
CA THR A 22 -2.68 0.10 12.06
C THR A 22 -2.83 1.37 11.20
N LYS A 23 -3.01 2.53 11.86
CA LYS A 23 -3.05 3.84 11.18
C LYS A 23 -1.63 4.25 10.72
N SER A 24 -1.14 3.57 9.69
CA SER A 24 0.12 3.82 9.01
C SER A 24 -0.11 4.23 7.56
N CYS A 25 0.83 5.02 7.04
CA CYS A 25 0.81 5.47 5.66
C CYS A 25 2.25 5.69 5.18
N ASP A 26 2.67 4.88 4.21
CA ASP A 26 3.95 5.03 3.53
C ASP A 26 3.93 6.11 2.44
N LEU A 27 2.97 7.04 2.51
CA LEU A 27 2.86 8.18 1.60
C LEU A 27 3.14 9.51 2.34
N THR A 28 3.61 10.48 1.58
CA THR A 28 3.53 11.89 1.93
C THR A 28 2.60 12.59 0.95
N LEU A 29 1.92 13.62 1.44
CA LEU A 29 1.06 14.47 0.62
C LEU A 29 1.70 15.87 0.58
N GLU A 30 2.01 16.34 -0.62
CA GLU A 30 2.66 17.62 -0.84
C GLU A 30 1.89 18.44 -1.87
N PRO A 31 1.60 19.73 -1.62
CA PRO A 31 1.00 20.59 -2.62
C PRO A 31 1.97 20.83 -3.79
N SER A 32 1.43 20.93 -5.01
CA SER A 32 2.21 21.36 -6.18
C SER A 32 2.72 22.79 -6.01
N LEU A 33 3.69 23.21 -6.82
CA LEU A 33 4.19 24.59 -6.79
C LEU A 33 3.08 25.61 -7.04
N GLU A 34 2.20 25.35 -8.01
CA GLU A 34 1.07 26.25 -8.30
C GLU A 34 0.08 26.30 -7.14
N THR A 35 -0.16 25.15 -6.51
CA THR A 35 -1.06 25.05 -5.35
C THR A 35 -0.47 25.80 -4.16
N MET A 36 0.84 25.68 -3.93
CA MET A 36 1.53 26.43 -2.88
C MET A 36 1.41 27.94 -3.07
N ASP A 37 1.54 28.43 -4.30
CA ASP A 37 1.38 29.85 -4.59
C ASP A 37 -0.06 30.33 -4.36
N VAL A 38 -1.05 29.52 -4.72
CA VAL A 38 -2.47 29.80 -4.43
C VAL A 38 -2.72 29.83 -2.92
N LEU A 39 -2.24 28.86 -2.17
CA LEU A 39 -2.40 28.81 -0.71
C LEU A 39 -1.76 30.03 -0.04
N LYS A 40 -0.53 30.40 -0.44
CA LYS A 40 0.15 31.61 0.07
C LYS A 40 -0.63 32.89 -0.23
N LYS A 41 -1.11 33.06 -1.46
CA LYS A 41 -1.85 34.28 -1.88
C LYS A 41 -3.19 34.42 -1.17
N SER A 42 -3.83 33.30 -0.86
CA SER A 42 -5.12 33.23 -0.17
C SER A 42 -5.02 33.20 1.34
N GLY A 43 -3.81 33.18 1.92
CA GLY A 43 -3.60 33.09 3.38
C GLY A 43 -3.91 31.71 3.96
N MET A 44 -4.15 30.70 3.12
CA MET A 44 -4.47 29.35 3.55
C MET A 44 -3.21 28.57 3.90
N LEU A 45 -3.34 27.65 4.87
CA LEU A 45 -2.24 26.80 5.29
C LEU A 45 -2.53 25.34 4.96
N PHE A 46 -1.49 24.59 4.62
CA PHE A 46 -1.56 23.14 4.47
C PHE A 46 -0.57 22.50 5.45
N ARG A 47 -1.05 21.62 6.33
CA ARG A 47 -0.24 21.00 7.37
C ARG A 47 -0.59 19.53 7.54
N GLN A 48 0.42 18.73 7.88
CA GLN A 48 0.20 17.37 8.36
C GLN A 48 -0.31 17.43 9.81
N TYR A 49 -1.46 16.83 10.08
CA TYR A 49 -2.07 16.77 11.42
C TYR A 49 -1.61 15.53 12.19
N ASP A 50 -1.59 14.38 11.53
CA ASP A 50 -1.04 13.12 12.05
C ASP A 50 -0.40 12.29 10.94
N THR A 51 0.01 11.05 11.23
CA THR A 51 0.71 10.17 10.28
C THR A 51 -0.02 9.99 8.95
N CYS A 52 -1.35 10.06 8.94
CA CYS A 52 -2.17 9.74 7.78
C CYS A 52 -3.15 10.86 7.40
N THR A 53 -3.11 12.00 8.10
CA THR A 53 -4.11 13.07 7.95
C THR A 53 -3.41 14.39 7.70
N TRP A 54 -3.81 15.06 6.63
CA TRP A 54 -3.42 16.42 6.29
C TRP A 54 -4.63 17.33 6.34
N VAL A 55 -4.41 18.59 6.66
CA VAL A 55 -5.48 19.58 6.78
C VAL A 55 -5.15 20.81 5.95
N LEU A 56 -6.14 21.28 5.18
CA LEU A 56 -6.18 22.63 4.67
C LEU A 56 -6.90 23.50 5.70
N LEU A 57 -6.24 24.58 6.10
CA LEU A 57 -6.70 25.53 7.10
C LEU A 57 -7.05 26.84 6.40
N LYS A 58 -8.23 27.38 6.71
CA LYS A 58 -8.67 28.71 6.29
C LYS A 58 -8.58 29.71 7.44
N PRO A 59 -8.21 30.97 7.20
CA PRO A 59 -8.20 31.99 8.25
C PRO A 59 -9.62 32.29 8.76
N VAL A 60 -9.73 32.78 10.00
CA VAL A 60 -11.01 33.10 10.68
C VAL A 60 -11.34 34.60 10.66
N ASP A 61 -10.32 35.48 10.64
CA ASP A 61 -10.45 36.95 10.76
C ASP A 61 -10.41 37.68 9.40
N GLU A 62 -9.96 38.94 9.31
CA GLU A 62 -9.97 39.76 8.08
C GLU A 62 -9.34 39.07 6.85
N GLU A 63 -8.35 38.21 7.05
CA GLU A 63 -7.76 37.40 5.99
C GLU A 63 -8.77 36.42 5.34
N ARG A 64 -9.85 36.06 6.04
CA ARG A 64 -10.95 35.25 5.52
C ARG A 64 -11.65 35.93 4.35
N ILE A 65 -11.88 37.24 4.41
CA ILE A 65 -12.52 37.99 3.32
C ILE A 65 -11.64 37.90 2.07
N ARG A 66 -10.32 38.03 2.23
CA ARG A 66 -9.36 37.88 1.14
C ARG A 66 -9.34 36.45 0.57
N THR A 67 -9.40 35.43 1.43
CA THR A 67 -9.52 34.03 0.99
C THR A 67 -10.79 33.83 0.18
N GLU A 68 -11.95 34.24 0.71
CA GLU A 68 -13.25 34.05 0.05
C GLU A 68 -13.27 34.77 -1.31
N MET A 69 -12.86 36.05 -1.37
CA MET A 69 -12.76 36.80 -2.63
C MET A 69 -11.82 36.13 -3.65
N PHE A 70 -10.71 35.52 -3.22
CA PHE A 70 -9.76 34.87 -4.11
C PHE A 70 -10.39 33.71 -4.89
N PHE A 71 -11.34 32.99 -4.30
CA PHE A 71 -11.98 31.83 -4.90
C PHE A 71 -13.41 32.09 -5.41
N GLU A 72 -13.99 33.27 -5.16
CA GLU A 72 -15.34 33.63 -5.62
C GLU A 72 -15.43 33.79 -7.14
N ASP A 73 -14.38 34.32 -7.77
CA ASP A 73 -14.41 34.68 -9.20
C ASP A 73 -13.82 33.62 -10.13
N ALA A 74 -13.23 32.55 -9.59
CA ALA A 74 -12.61 31.50 -10.38
C ALA A 74 -12.61 30.13 -9.69
N SER A 75 -12.98 29.10 -10.45
CA SER A 75 -12.79 27.72 -10.03
C SER A 75 -11.30 27.35 -10.09
N TYR A 76 -10.69 27.12 -8.93
CA TYR A 76 -9.29 26.69 -8.85
C TYR A 76 -9.19 25.19 -8.62
N THR A 77 -8.26 24.53 -9.31
CA THR A 77 -7.92 23.14 -9.02
C THR A 77 -6.66 23.11 -8.17
N LEU A 78 -6.82 22.78 -6.88
CA LEU A 78 -5.70 22.53 -5.97
C LEU A 78 -5.15 21.13 -6.26
N ARG A 79 -3.84 21.03 -6.44
CA ARG A 79 -3.14 19.78 -6.78
C ARG A 79 -2.20 19.38 -5.68
N PHE A 80 -2.33 18.15 -5.23
CA PHE A 80 -1.47 17.53 -4.23
C PHE A 80 -0.87 16.26 -4.80
N GLU A 81 0.43 16.09 -4.59
CA GLU A 81 1.22 14.97 -5.05
C GLU A 81 1.41 13.99 -3.90
N LEU A 82 1.00 12.75 -4.14
CA LEU A 82 1.24 11.63 -3.23
C LEU A 82 2.57 11.00 -3.59
N LYS A 83 3.56 11.11 -2.70
CA LYS A 83 4.90 10.55 -2.90
C LYS A 83 5.09 9.37 -1.95
N ASN A 84 5.68 8.29 -2.45
CA ASN A 84 5.99 7.13 -1.63
C ASN A 84 7.24 7.39 -0.79
N ARG A 85 7.20 7.03 0.49
CA ARG A 85 8.35 7.10 1.40
C ARG A 85 9.34 5.97 1.17
N ILE A 86 8.83 4.83 0.71
CA ILE A 86 9.60 3.62 0.47
C ILE A 86 9.28 3.02 -0.92
N PRO A 87 10.25 2.45 -1.64
CA PRO A 87 10.01 1.80 -2.94
C PRO A 87 9.04 0.61 -2.88
N GLU A 88 8.98 -0.07 -1.73
CA GLU A 88 8.16 -1.27 -1.50
C GLU A 88 6.66 -1.02 -1.70
N PHE A 89 6.23 0.25 -1.53
CA PHE A 89 4.84 0.68 -1.71
C PHE A 89 4.22 0.22 -3.03
N TYR A 90 4.99 0.29 -4.12
CA TYR A 90 4.52 -0.11 -5.46
C TYR A 90 4.21 -1.60 -5.58
N TYR A 91 4.83 -2.43 -4.74
CA TYR A 91 4.69 -3.87 -4.84
C TYR A 91 3.39 -4.35 -4.20
N TYR A 92 2.95 -3.72 -3.11
CA TYR A 92 1.74 -4.12 -2.41
C TYR A 92 0.49 -3.28 -2.70
N THR A 93 0.60 -2.14 -3.39
CA THR A 93 -0.53 -1.20 -3.60
C THR A 93 -1.16 -1.30 -5.00
N GLN A 94 -2.49 -1.29 -5.08
CA GLN A 94 -3.22 -1.09 -6.33
C GLN A 94 -3.03 0.35 -6.84
N LYS A 95 -3.01 0.54 -8.16
CA LYS A 95 -2.77 1.86 -8.77
C LYS A 95 -3.96 2.81 -8.61
N GLU A 96 -5.17 2.27 -8.64
CA GLU A 96 -6.41 3.03 -8.70
C GLU A 96 -6.95 3.32 -7.30
N VAL A 97 -7.48 4.53 -7.11
CA VAL A 97 -8.24 4.92 -5.94
C VAL A 97 -9.66 5.24 -6.39
N ALA A 98 -10.63 4.54 -5.81
CA ALA A 98 -12.02 4.79 -6.10
C ALA A 98 -12.40 6.24 -5.72
N THR A 99 -12.89 6.98 -6.71
CA THR A 99 -13.36 8.35 -6.54
C THR A 99 -14.89 8.36 -6.72
N PRO A 100 -15.68 8.91 -5.76
CA PRO A 100 -17.12 9.04 -5.94
C PRO A 100 -17.47 9.85 -7.19
N LYS A 101 -18.50 9.44 -7.95
CA LYS A 101 -18.84 10.10 -9.24
C LYS A 101 -19.19 11.59 -9.12
N GLU A 102 -19.68 12.02 -7.96
CA GLU A 102 -20.12 13.40 -7.70
C GLU A 102 -19.16 14.16 -6.76
N SER A 103 -17.92 13.70 -6.58
CA SER A 103 -16.96 14.42 -5.74
C SER A 103 -16.32 15.61 -6.46
N ASN A 104 -16.08 16.66 -5.69
CA ASN A 104 -15.26 17.82 -6.06
C ASN A 104 -13.75 17.52 -6.10
N TRP A 105 -13.36 16.26 -5.96
CA TRP A 105 -11.97 15.84 -5.99
C TRP A 105 -11.82 14.56 -6.80
N LYS A 106 -10.61 14.31 -7.30
CA LYS A 106 -10.22 13.05 -7.94
C LYS A 106 -8.79 12.69 -7.60
N CYS A 107 -8.51 11.40 -7.45
CA CYS A 107 -7.15 10.90 -7.27
C CYS A 107 -6.76 10.03 -8.46
N SER A 108 -5.70 10.39 -9.18
CA SER A 108 -5.24 9.67 -10.37
C SER A 108 -3.81 9.15 -10.20
N TYR A 109 -3.57 7.93 -10.69
CA TYR A 109 -2.23 7.36 -10.73
C TYR A 109 -1.31 8.15 -11.66
N VAL A 110 -0.07 8.37 -11.22
CA VAL A 110 0.95 9.13 -11.97
C VAL A 110 2.16 8.25 -12.27
N GLY A 111 2.74 7.60 -11.25
CA GLY A 111 3.82 6.62 -11.41
C GLY A 111 5.12 7.14 -12.02
N LYS A 112 5.45 8.43 -11.85
CA LYS A 112 6.65 9.05 -12.42
C LYS A 112 7.23 10.11 -11.49
N ASN A 113 8.54 10.34 -11.58
CA ASN A 113 9.26 11.38 -10.82
C ASN A 113 9.06 11.29 -9.29
N GLY A 114 8.97 10.07 -8.74
CA GLY A 114 8.72 9.85 -7.31
C GLY A 114 7.28 10.15 -6.85
N ILE A 115 6.38 10.45 -7.78
CA ILE A 115 4.96 10.69 -7.51
C ILE A 115 4.19 9.41 -7.82
N PHE A 116 3.57 8.85 -6.79
CA PHE A 116 2.69 7.69 -6.93
C PHE A 116 1.37 8.11 -7.58
N SER A 117 0.68 9.08 -7.00
CA SER A 117 -0.64 9.55 -7.43
C SER A 117 -0.78 11.06 -7.24
N ARG A 118 -1.80 11.64 -7.86
CA ARG A 118 -2.13 13.06 -7.73
C ARG A 118 -3.58 13.22 -7.30
N LEU A 119 -3.79 13.95 -6.22
CA LEU A 119 -5.08 14.42 -5.77
C LEU A 119 -5.35 15.80 -6.35
N GLU A 120 -6.43 15.95 -7.09
CA GLU A 120 -6.92 17.23 -7.60
C GLU A 120 -8.24 17.56 -6.89
N ILE A 121 -8.31 18.72 -6.24
CA ILE A 121 -9.51 19.22 -5.55
C ILE A 121 -9.97 20.48 -6.27
N LEU A 122 -11.18 20.45 -6.81
CA LEU A 122 -11.86 21.62 -7.36
C LEU A 122 -12.39 22.48 -6.21
N ALA A 123 -11.73 23.59 -5.94
CA ALA A 123 -12.17 24.60 -5.01
C ALA A 123 -13.28 25.44 -5.67
N THR A 124 -14.50 25.28 -5.17
CA THR A 124 -15.67 26.09 -5.54
C THR A 124 -16.18 26.88 -4.34
N LYS A 125 -17.02 27.88 -4.59
CA LYS A 125 -17.67 28.67 -3.54
C LYS A 125 -18.48 27.80 -2.59
N GLU A 126 -19.20 26.81 -3.12
CA GLU A 126 -20.00 25.86 -2.33
C GLU A 126 -19.11 25.00 -1.42
N LEU A 127 -17.93 24.61 -1.89
CA LEU A 127 -16.97 23.86 -1.08
C LEU A 127 -16.40 24.72 0.05
N LEU A 128 -16.10 26.00 -0.20
CA LEU A 128 -15.54 26.93 0.81
C LEU A 128 -16.51 27.22 1.97
N ALA A 129 -17.81 27.18 1.67
CA ALA A 129 -18.88 27.40 2.64
C ALA A 129 -19.04 26.26 3.65
N LYS A 130 -18.47 25.06 3.38
CA LYS A 130 -18.58 23.89 4.27
C LYS A 130 -17.22 23.34 4.68
N LYS A 131 -17.19 22.62 5.80
CA LYS A 131 -16.05 21.77 6.17
C LYS A 131 -16.22 20.43 5.47
N ASP A 132 -15.13 19.87 4.94
CA ASP A 132 -15.17 18.60 4.22
C ASP A 132 -14.07 17.64 4.67
N THR A 133 -14.29 16.35 4.41
CA THR A 133 -13.32 15.29 4.69
C THR A 133 -13.17 14.38 3.48
N ILE A 134 -11.99 14.40 2.87
CA ILE A 134 -11.60 13.51 1.78
C ILE A 134 -10.93 12.28 2.39
N LYS A 135 -11.46 11.10 2.05
CA LYS A 135 -10.87 9.81 2.46
C LYS A 135 -10.33 9.11 1.22
N LEU A 136 -9.01 9.00 1.14
CA LEU A 136 -8.32 8.21 0.13
C LEU A 136 -8.06 6.82 0.71
N MET A 137 -8.59 5.79 0.05
CA MET A 137 -8.41 4.40 0.45
C MET A 137 -7.66 3.65 -0.64
N PHE A 138 -6.43 3.27 -0.33
CA PHE A 138 -5.59 2.46 -1.19
C PHE A 138 -5.81 0.97 -0.87
N GLU A 139 -6.11 0.20 -1.89
CA GLU A 139 -6.28 -1.24 -1.76
C GLU A 139 -4.95 -1.95 -1.96
N SER A 140 -4.71 -3.00 -1.17
CA SER A 140 -3.58 -3.89 -1.40
C SER A 140 -3.85 -4.86 -2.54
N LYS A 141 -2.77 -5.26 -3.22
CA LYS A 141 -2.84 -6.30 -4.25
C LYS A 141 -3.15 -7.65 -3.64
N THR A 142 -3.68 -8.54 -4.47
CA THR A 142 -3.76 -9.98 -4.20
C THR A 142 -2.70 -10.68 -5.04
N LYS A 143 -2.04 -11.69 -4.46
CA LYS A 143 -0.95 -12.46 -5.11
C LYS A 143 -1.01 -13.92 -4.69
N PHE A 144 -0.62 -14.83 -5.57
CA PHE A 144 -0.27 -16.18 -5.14
C PHE A 144 1.06 -16.14 -4.40
N TRP A 145 1.22 -17.01 -3.41
CA TRP A 145 2.50 -17.21 -2.74
C TRP A 145 3.16 -18.44 -3.30
N GLU A 146 4.41 -18.28 -3.72
CA GLU A 146 5.29 -19.35 -4.14
C GLU A 146 6.39 -19.57 -3.11
N TYR A 147 6.71 -20.83 -2.88
CA TYR A 147 7.86 -21.23 -2.10
C TYR A 147 8.77 -22.13 -2.93
N LEU A 148 10.04 -21.74 -2.99
CA LEU A 148 11.11 -22.53 -3.55
C LEU A 148 11.93 -23.11 -2.39
N LEU A 149 11.68 -24.38 -2.12
CA LEU A 149 12.33 -25.10 -1.03
C LEU A 149 13.60 -25.77 -1.57
N ILE A 150 14.76 -25.31 -1.12
CA ILE A 150 16.07 -25.73 -1.64
C ILE A 150 16.75 -26.66 -0.62
N PRO A 151 16.99 -27.93 -0.96
CA PRO A 151 17.63 -28.87 -0.04
C PRO A 151 19.15 -28.60 0.10
N LYS A 152 19.65 -28.61 1.34
CA LYS A 152 21.07 -28.46 1.70
C LYS A 152 21.90 -29.73 1.50
N THR A 153 21.27 -30.89 1.40
CA THR A 153 21.95 -32.16 1.15
C THR A 153 21.29 -32.95 0.02
N THR A 154 22.08 -33.79 -0.65
CA THR A 154 21.69 -34.48 -1.90
C THR A 154 21.05 -35.86 -1.67
N SER A 155 20.75 -36.25 -0.43
CA SER A 155 20.46 -37.65 -0.12
C SER A 155 18.99 -37.92 0.22
N GLU A 156 18.50 -39.00 -0.39
CA GLU A 156 17.18 -39.66 -0.30
C GLU A 156 16.05 -39.10 -1.18
N LYS A 157 15.12 -40.00 -1.54
CA LYS A 157 13.80 -39.67 -2.08
C LYS A 157 13.02 -38.91 -1.01
N VAL A 158 13.30 -37.63 -0.87
CA VAL A 158 12.63 -36.77 0.08
C VAL A 158 11.35 -36.24 -0.56
N THR A 159 10.22 -36.50 0.07
CA THR A 159 8.98 -35.78 -0.21
C THR A 159 8.82 -34.68 0.83
N VAL A 160 8.44 -33.49 0.41
CA VAL A 160 8.14 -32.37 1.32
C VAL A 160 6.67 -32.00 1.20
N ARG A 161 6.09 -31.51 2.30
CA ARG A 161 4.73 -31.00 2.35
C ARG A 161 4.68 -29.69 3.12
N MET A 162 3.88 -28.75 2.63
CA MET A 162 3.61 -27.48 3.27
C MET A 162 2.16 -27.41 3.71
N PHE A 163 1.93 -26.93 4.94
CA PHE A 163 0.58 -26.79 5.50
C PHE A 163 0.41 -25.44 6.19
N GLU A 164 -0.72 -24.80 5.96
CA GLU A 164 -1.19 -23.69 6.80
C GLU A 164 -2.07 -24.26 7.92
N TYR A 165 -1.74 -23.94 9.19
CA TYR A 165 -2.36 -24.59 10.36
C TYR A 165 -3.88 -24.42 10.45
N LYS A 166 -4.43 -23.29 10.00
CA LYS A 166 -5.86 -22.99 10.05
C LYS A 166 -6.61 -23.45 8.78
N ASN A 167 -5.93 -24.10 7.83
CA ASN A 167 -6.46 -24.52 6.54
C ASN A 167 -7.19 -23.39 5.78
N GLN A 168 -6.71 -22.15 5.92
CA GLN A 168 -7.30 -21.01 5.20
C GLN A 168 -6.96 -21.05 3.72
N PHE A 169 -5.86 -21.69 3.34
CA PHE A 169 -5.43 -21.97 1.98
C PHE A 169 -4.54 -23.22 1.97
N SER A 170 -4.32 -23.78 0.79
CA SER A 170 -3.49 -24.98 0.61
C SER A 170 -2.29 -24.68 -0.28
N PHE A 171 -1.26 -25.52 -0.21
CA PHE A 171 -0.11 -25.46 -1.10
C PHE A 171 -0.18 -26.59 -2.12
N ILE A 172 -0.13 -26.24 -3.40
CA ILE A 172 -0.07 -27.16 -4.53
C ILE A 172 1.40 -27.38 -4.86
N PHE A 173 1.83 -28.65 -4.87
CA PHE A 173 3.15 -29.00 -5.39
C PHE A 173 3.17 -28.85 -6.91
N ALA A 174 3.99 -27.93 -7.40
CA ALA A 174 4.12 -27.58 -8.81
C ALA A 174 5.28 -28.29 -9.50
N GLY A 175 5.99 -29.20 -8.80
CA GLY A 175 7.12 -29.96 -9.34
C GLY A 175 8.47 -29.51 -8.81
N LEU A 176 9.51 -30.16 -9.29
CA LEU A 176 10.90 -29.74 -9.10
C LEU A 176 11.28 -28.71 -10.16
N THR A 177 12.05 -27.70 -9.78
CA THR A 177 12.53 -26.68 -10.71
C THR A 177 13.96 -26.28 -10.42
N ASP A 178 14.71 -25.92 -11.46
CA ASP A 178 16.03 -25.33 -11.32
C ASP A 178 15.89 -23.86 -10.91
N VAL A 179 16.79 -23.40 -10.04
CA VAL A 179 16.86 -22.00 -9.57
C VAL A 179 18.22 -21.44 -9.97
N PRO A 180 18.29 -20.27 -10.63
CA PRO A 180 19.56 -19.66 -11.01
C PRO A 180 20.50 -19.47 -9.81
N GLY A 181 21.73 -19.97 -9.93
CA GLY A 181 22.74 -19.91 -8.87
C GLY A 181 22.69 -21.07 -7.87
N GLU A 182 21.65 -21.89 -7.89
CA GLU A 182 21.56 -23.10 -7.07
C GLU A 182 22.08 -24.31 -7.82
N GLN A 183 22.82 -25.17 -7.10
CA GLN A 183 23.33 -26.42 -7.67
C GLN A 183 22.28 -27.53 -7.68
N ARG A 184 21.14 -27.32 -7.02
CA ARG A 184 20.13 -28.35 -6.78
C ARG A 184 18.73 -27.83 -7.14
N PRO A 185 17.86 -28.71 -7.64
CA PRO A 185 16.49 -28.33 -7.92
C PRO A 185 15.75 -28.02 -6.61
N ALA A 186 14.92 -26.98 -6.65
CA ALA A 186 14.02 -26.61 -5.59
C ALA A 186 12.68 -27.35 -5.74
N PHE A 187 12.06 -27.71 -4.62
CA PHE A 187 10.65 -28.09 -4.61
C PHE A 187 9.80 -26.84 -4.68
N ARG A 188 8.97 -26.74 -5.72
CA ARG A 188 8.11 -25.59 -5.95
C ARG A 188 6.72 -25.84 -5.40
N PHE A 189 6.27 -24.96 -4.52
CA PHE A 189 4.91 -24.94 -3.99
C PHE A 189 4.26 -23.60 -4.29
N VAL A 190 2.98 -23.60 -4.66
CA VAL A 190 2.21 -22.39 -4.90
C VAL A 190 0.88 -22.49 -4.15
N THR A 191 0.38 -21.38 -3.62
CA THR A 191 -0.95 -21.39 -2.98
C THR A 191 -2.05 -21.73 -3.98
N ASP A 192 -3.09 -22.39 -3.50
CA ASP A 192 -4.28 -22.74 -4.31
C ASP A 192 -5.14 -21.53 -4.69
N LYS A 193 -4.96 -20.41 -3.99
CA LYS A 193 -5.62 -19.14 -4.26
C LYS A 193 -4.71 -17.95 -4.00
N GLU A 194 -5.13 -16.79 -4.49
CA GLU A 194 -4.49 -15.52 -4.16
C GLU A 194 -4.75 -15.12 -2.70
N ILE A 195 -3.74 -14.50 -2.11
CA ILE A 195 -3.75 -13.96 -0.76
C ILE A 195 -3.63 -12.44 -0.85
N LYS A 196 -4.53 -11.73 -0.17
CA LYS A 196 -4.47 -10.26 -0.08
C LYS A 196 -3.24 -9.85 0.70
N LEU A 197 -2.44 -8.95 0.14
CA LEU A 197 -1.20 -8.51 0.76
C LEU A 197 -1.46 -7.69 2.03
N LYS A 198 -0.73 -8.02 3.10
CA LYS A 198 -0.74 -7.36 4.41
C LYS A 198 0.67 -7.26 5.00
N GLU A 199 0.85 -6.29 5.89
CA GLU A 199 2.05 -6.09 6.69
C GLU A 199 2.30 -7.26 7.65
N ALA A 200 1.23 -7.76 8.25
CA ALA A 200 1.26 -8.88 9.16
C ALA A 200 0.18 -9.89 8.80
N TYR A 201 0.50 -11.16 8.98
CA TYR A 201 -0.46 -12.27 8.90
C TYR A 201 -0.39 -13.09 10.17
N ASP A 202 -1.55 -13.59 10.57
CA ASP A 202 -1.72 -14.52 11.67
C ASP A 202 -1.68 -15.99 11.22
N PHE A 203 -1.29 -16.23 9.96
CA PHE A 203 -1.07 -17.57 9.41
C PHE A 203 0.10 -18.25 10.13
N LYS A 204 0.13 -19.58 10.08
CA LYS A 204 1.34 -20.33 10.44
C LYS A 204 1.55 -21.35 9.36
N ILE A 205 2.76 -21.40 8.79
CA ILE A 205 3.08 -22.30 7.69
C ILE A 205 4.13 -23.29 8.16
N SER A 206 3.77 -24.56 8.24
CA SER A 206 4.74 -25.61 8.58
C SER A 206 5.27 -26.30 7.34
N LEU A 207 6.53 -26.74 7.43
CA LEU A 207 7.19 -27.58 6.46
C LEU A 207 7.50 -28.93 7.07
N TRP A 208 7.13 -29.98 6.36
CA TRP A 208 7.34 -31.35 6.78
C TRP A 208 8.12 -32.12 5.73
N LYS A 209 9.08 -32.91 6.20
CA LYS A 209 9.73 -33.97 5.44
C LYS A 209 8.93 -35.25 5.66
N VAL A 210 8.55 -35.89 4.56
CA VAL A 210 7.86 -37.18 4.56
C VAL A 210 8.81 -38.23 4.00
N THR A 211 9.05 -39.28 4.78
CA THR A 211 9.86 -40.44 4.40
C THR A 211 9.06 -41.71 4.63
N ASP A 212 9.58 -42.85 4.16
CA ASP A 212 8.97 -44.16 4.41
C ASP A 212 8.88 -44.52 5.90
N TYR A 213 9.70 -43.88 6.74
CA TYR A 213 9.76 -44.11 8.19
C TYR A 213 8.89 -43.15 9.01
N GLY A 214 8.23 -42.20 8.36
CA GLY A 214 7.34 -41.23 9.02
C GLY A 214 7.56 -39.78 8.57
N GLU A 215 6.93 -38.88 9.32
CA GLU A 215 6.93 -37.44 9.06
C GLU A 215 7.81 -36.71 10.08
N GLN A 216 8.64 -35.79 9.59
CA GLN A 216 9.52 -34.96 10.39
C GLN A 216 9.21 -33.49 10.12
N LEU A 217 8.95 -32.73 11.18
CA LEU A 217 8.81 -31.28 11.10
C LEU A 217 10.18 -30.63 10.81
N LEU A 218 10.28 -29.93 9.69
CA LEU A 218 11.48 -29.17 9.31
C LEU A 218 11.39 -27.70 9.75
N SER A 219 10.18 -27.13 9.76
CA SER A 219 9.91 -25.78 10.23
C SER A 219 8.47 -25.70 10.71
N ASP A 220 8.26 -25.13 11.89
CA ASP A 220 6.95 -24.85 12.44
C ASP A 220 6.35 -23.54 11.91
N ASN A 221 7.18 -22.65 11.35
CA ASN A 221 6.75 -21.39 10.78
C ASN A 221 7.72 -20.85 9.71
N ILE A 222 7.42 -21.09 8.43
CA ILE A 222 8.14 -20.48 7.31
C ILE A 222 7.74 -19.00 7.20
N ARG A 223 8.73 -18.14 6.96
CA ARG A 223 8.51 -16.70 6.70
C ARG A 223 7.65 -16.50 5.43
N TYR A 224 6.82 -15.47 5.44
CA TYR A 224 6.03 -15.11 4.27
C TYR A 224 6.91 -14.52 3.15
N PRO A 225 6.56 -14.74 1.88
CA PRO A 225 7.20 -14.05 0.77
C PRO A 225 7.07 -12.54 0.93
N GLN A 226 8.13 -11.82 0.60
CA GLN A 226 8.11 -10.36 0.63
C GLN A 226 7.38 -9.83 -0.62
N PRO A 227 6.61 -8.71 -0.52
CA PRO A 227 5.89 -8.17 -1.67
C PRO A 227 6.76 -7.86 -2.90
N HIS A 228 8.03 -7.49 -2.68
CA HIS A 228 8.98 -7.17 -3.74
C HIS A 228 9.71 -8.40 -4.32
N SER A 229 9.53 -9.59 -3.74
CA SER A 229 10.20 -10.80 -4.19
C SER A 229 9.41 -11.46 -5.31
N ALA A 230 9.65 -11.02 -6.55
CA ALA A 230 8.96 -11.53 -7.72
C ALA A 230 9.32 -13.00 -8.01
N SER A 231 8.34 -13.77 -8.50
CA SER A 231 8.61 -15.12 -9.00
C SER A 231 9.41 -15.11 -10.31
N LEU A 232 10.21 -16.16 -10.47
CA LEU A 232 10.92 -16.48 -11.72
C LEU A 232 9.96 -16.97 -12.81
N PHE A 233 8.78 -17.46 -12.44
CA PHE A 233 7.82 -18.10 -13.34
C PHE A 233 6.65 -17.17 -13.71
N ASP A 234 6.27 -16.27 -12.80
CA ASP A 234 5.26 -15.24 -13.03
C ASP A 234 5.53 -14.03 -12.12
N ASN A 235 6.25 -13.05 -12.65
CA ASN A 235 6.64 -11.85 -11.91
C ASN A 235 5.49 -10.86 -11.68
N GLU A 236 4.36 -11.04 -12.36
CA GLU A 236 3.21 -10.14 -12.24
C GLU A 236 2.29 -10.60 -11.11
N ASN A 237 2.00 -11.90 -10.99
CA ASN A 237 0.95 -12.41 -10.10
C ASN A 237 1.45 -13.20 -8.90
N ILE A 238 2.73 -13.58 -8.88
CA ILE A 238 3.29 -14.46 -7.86
C ILE A 238 4.45 -13.79 -7.13
N ILE A 239 4.43 -13.89 -5.79
CA ILE A 239 5.57 -13.52 -4.93
C ILE A 239 6.22 -14.76 -4.32
N THR A 240 7.54 -14.74 -4.18
CA THR A 240 8.34 -15.94 -3.88
C THR A 240 9.07 -15.85 -2.56
N GLY A 241 9.00 -16.92 -1.78
CA GLY A 241 9.81 -17.16 -0.60
C GLY A 241 10.83 -18.26 -0.87
N TYR A 242 12.09 -18.00 -0.57
CA TYR A 242 13.15 -19.01 -0.63
C TYR A 242 13.36 -19.61 0.75
N TYR A 243 13.40 -20.94 0.84
CA TYR A 243 13.65 -21.64 2.09
C TYR A 243 14.70 -22.74 1.91
N TYR A 244 15.76 -22.66 2.70
CA TYR A 244 16.87 -23.61 2.64
C TYR A 244 16.77 -24.60 3.81
N PHE A 245 16.67 -25.89 3.51
CA PHE A 245 16.47 -26.94 4.52
C PHE A 245 17.52 -28.03 4.48
#